data_AF-Q9V2B6-F1
#
_entry.id   AF-Q9V2B6-F1
#
_cell.length_a   1.000
_cell.length_b   1.000
_cell.length_c   1.000
_cell.angle_alpha   90.00
_cell.angle_beta   90.00
_cell.angle_gamma   90.00
#
_symmetry.space_group_name_H-M   'P 1'
#
loop_
_entity.id
_entity.type
_entity.pdbx_description
1 polymer ?
#
loop_
_entity_poly.entity_id
_entity_poly.type
_entity_poly.pdbx_seq_one_letter_code
_entity_poly.pdbx_strand_id
1 'polypeptide(L)'
;MIHLTSVEASVSFENGKIVVRLPITRPTSKIRVKKIENGVGIPVSTRKKSFPSDENLRDYYIEWQISYARDGKYDYELSRMVRLAHEHGILTYNDIYELLKFADDVKSYLEDKGIRRESTNEELYGFNIYEDVYPVAKKELPSGEFIGIVLKHKQRAVGYQSMVYVCIPLTNVEPSLAGRVARRNEVVKYEVPVDLMKELLKAFIIASETHKNDIVKFLRSIIGTS
;
A
#
# COMPACT_ATOMS: atom_id res chain seq x y z
N MET A 1 14.68 -16.65 -23.64
CA MET A 1 14.03 -16.58 -22.31
C MET A 1 13.17 -15.33 -22.31
N ILE A 2 11.87 -15.47 -22.55
CA ILE A 2 10.97 -14.32 -22.75
C ILE A 2 10.77 -13.64 -21.39
N HIS A 3 11.24 -12.40 -21.26
CA HIS A 3 10.88 -11.53 -20.14
C HIS A 3 9.35 -11.40 -20.13
N LEU A 4 8.68 -12.10 -19.21
CA LEU A 4 7.30 -11.84 -18.87
C LEU A 4 7.24 -10.41 -18.34
N THR A 5 6.90 -9.47 -19.21
CA THR A 5 6.60 -8.09 -18.82
C THR A 5 5.59 -8.13 -17.67
N SER A 6 6.00 -7.60 -16.52
CA SER A 6 5.11 -7.34 -15.40
C SER A 6 4.02 -6.40 -15.93
N VAL A 7 2.77 -6.86 -15.98
CA VAL A 7 1.66 -5.91 -16.02
C VAL A 7 1.67 -5.31 -14.62
N GLU A 8 2.19 -4.09 -14.52
CA GLU A 8 2.28 -3.29 -13.29
C GLU A 8 0.99 -2.49 -13.10
N ALA A 9 0.85 -1.81 -11.97
CA ALA A 9 -0.20 -0.81 -11.83
C ALA A 9 -0.04 0.27 -12.93
N SER A 10 -1.12 0.55 -13.66
CA SER A 10 -1.15 1.68 -14.60
C SER A 10 -1.92 2.84 -13.99
N VAL A 11 -1.31 4.03 -13.96
CA VAL A 11 -1.90 5.27 -13.44
C VAL A 11 -2.31 6.19 -14.60
N SER A 12 -3.54 6.69 -14.58
CA SER A 12 -4.09 7.64 -15.55
C SER A 12 -4.98 8.70 -14.88
N PHE A 13 -5.31 9.75 -15.63
CA PHE A 13 -6.35 10.72 -15.27
C PHE A 13 -7.53 10.53 -16.23
N GLU A 14 -8.71 10.23 -15.71
CA GLU A 14 -9.91 9.94 -16.49
C GLU A 14 -11.12 10.60 -15.83
N ASN A 15 -11.92 11.32 -16.61
CA ASN A 15 -13.18 11.93 -16.15
C ASN A 15 -13.05 12.76 -14.87
N GLY A 16 -11.97 13.55 -14.75
CA GLY A 16 -11.75 14.38 -13.56
C GLY A 16 -11.20 13.63 -12.34
N LYS A 17 -10.77 12.37 -12.49
CA LYS A 17 -10.31 11.52 -11.38
C LYS A 17 -8.98 10.86 -11.68
N ILE A 18 -8.20 10.61 -10.62
CA ILE A 18 -7.03 9.74 -10.68
C ILE A 18 -7.51 8.30 -10.70
N VAL A 19 -7.05 7.53 -11.67
CA VAL A 19 -7.45 6.13 -11.87
C VAL A 19 -6.22 5.24 -11.86
N VAL A 20 -6.33 4.12 -11.16
CA VAL A 20 -5.35 3.03 -11.25
C VAL A 20 -6.01 1.77 -11.77
N ARG A 21 -5.26 1.01 -12.57
CA ARG A 21 -5.65 -0.34 -12.99
C ARG A 21 -4.71 -1.36 -12.37
N LEU A 22 -5.27 -2.32 -11.64
CA LEU A 22 -4.55 -3.24 -10.77
C LEU A 22 -4.72 -4.69 -11.25
N PRO A 23 -3.63 -5.42 -11.54
CA PRO A 23 -3.70 -6.84 -11.88
C PRO A 23 -4.03 -7.69 -10.65
N ILE A 24 -5.05 -8.55 -10.76
CA ILE A 24 -5.54 -9.36 -9.61
C ILE A 24 -5.21 -10.86 -9.71
N THR A 25 -4.45 -11.26 -10.73
CA THR A 25 -4.13 -12.69 -10.98
C THR A 25 -2.64 -13.01 -10.86
N ARG A 26 -1.85 -12.14 -10.23
CA ARG A 26 -0.39 -12.29 -10.07
C ARG A 26 0.01 -12.31 -8.58
N PRO A 27 -0.20 -13.42 -7.87
CA PRO A 27 -0.09 -13.47 -6.40
C PRO A 27 1.34 -13.28 -5.85
N THR A 28 2.36 -13.44 -6.68
CA THR A 28 3.77 -13.22 -6.31
C THR A 28 4.25 -11.79 -6.55
N SER A 29 3.40 -10.91 -7.11
CA SER A 29 3.74 -9.52 -7.38
C SER A 29 3.61 -8.65 -6.12
N LYS A 30 3.86 -7.34 -6.25
CA LYS A 30 3.59 -6.33 -5.21
C LYS A 30 2.10 -6.06 -5.00
N ILE A 31 1.23 -6.54 -5.89
CA ILE A 31 -0.23 -6.42 -5.84
C ILE A 31 -0.81 -7.82 -5.66
N ARG A 32 -1.54 -8.05 -4.57
CA ARG A 32 -2.02 -9.36 -4.15
C ARG A 32 -3.45 -9.25 -3.70
N VAL A 33 -4.26 -10.26 -4.00
CA VAL A 33 -5.60 -10.36 -3.42
C VAL A 33 -5.52 -11.22 -2.16
N LYS A 34 -6.08 -10.69 -1.07
CA LYS A 34 -6.13 -11.33 0.23
C LYS A 34 -7.53 -11.28 0.80
N LYS A 35 -7.90 -12.31 1.57
CA LYS A 35 -9.04 -12.27 2.47
C LYS A 35 -8.51 -11.86 3.85
N ILE A 36 -9.11 -10.87 4.48
CA ILE A 36 -8.72 -10.41 5.80
C ILE A 36 -9.62 -11.08 6.83
N GLU A 37 -9.03 -11.90 7.69
CA GLU A 37 -9.71 -12.56 8.80
C GLU A 37 -8.89 -12.29 10.07
N ASN A 38 -9.54 -11.85 11.15
CA ASN A 38 -8.89 -11.53 12.42
C ASN A 38 -7.71 -10.54 12.28
N GLY A 39 -7.82 -9.60 11.34
CA GLY A 39 -6.75 -8.62 11.04
C GLY A 39 -5.57 -9.18 10.24
N VAL A 40 -5.57 -10.47 9.88
CA VAL A 40 -4.51 -11.13 9.12
C VAL A 40 -4.95 -11.36 7.67
N GLY A 41 -4.09 -10.98 6.72
CA GLY A 41 -4.35 -11.14 5.29
C GLY A 41 -3.96 -12.52 4.76
N ILE A 42 -4.96 -13.37 4.51
CA ILE A 42 -4.84 -14.73 3.97
C ILE A 42 -4.78 -14.68 2.42
N PRO A 43 -3.79 -15.31 1.77
CA PRO A 43 -3.69 -15.33 0.30
C PRO A 43 -4.90 -16.00 -0.38
N VAL A 44 -5.36 -15.41 -1.49
CA VAL A 44 -6.50 -15.94 -2.28
C VAL A 44 -6.05 -16.33 -3.69
N SER A 45 -6.43 -17.53 -4.13
CA SER A 45 -6.25 -17.97 -5.51
C SER A 45 -7.43 -17.52 -6.38
N THR A 46 -7.37 -16.28 -6.88
CA THR A 46 -8.47 -15.60 -7.58
C THR A 46 -8.98 -16.32 -8.84
N ARG A 47 -8.15 -17.16 -9.46
CA ARG A 47 -8.53 -17.97 -10.63
C ARG A 47 -9.19 -19.31 -10.28
N LYS A 48 -9.08 -19.77 -9.03
CA LYS A 48 -9.54 -21.10 -8.60
C LYS A 48 -10.76 -21.03 -7.68
N LYS A 49 -10.85 -20.01 -6.82
CA LYS A 49 -11.96 -19.82 -5.88
C LYS A 49 -12.85 -18.68 -6.37
N SER A 50 -14.15 -18.93 -6.44
CA SER A 50 -15.12 -17.87 -6.71
C SER A 50 -15.20 -16.94 -5.51
N PHE A 51 -15.38 -15.65 -5.77
CA PHE A 51 -15.71 -14.70 -4.72
C PHE A 51 -17.18 -14.85 -4.30
N PRO A 52 -17.53 -14.51 -3.05
CA PRO A 52 -18.92 -14.48 -2.61
C PRO A 52 -19.73 -13.48 -3.43
N SER A 53 -21.03 -13.74 -3.56
CA SER A 53 -21.99 -12.85 -4.22
C SER A 53 -22.76 -11.94 -3.24
N ASP A 54 -22.55 -12.14 -1.94
CA ASP A 54 -23.21 -11.44 -0.85
C ASP A 54 -22.29 -10.39 -0.20
N GLU A 55 -22.70 -9.86 0.95
CA GLU A 55 -21.95 -8.86 1.72
C GLU A 55 -20.56 -9.34 2.17
N ASN A 56 -20.27 -10.65 2.16
CA ASN A 56 -18.96 -11.20 2.54
C ASN A 56 -17.85 -10.84 1.55
N LEU A 57 -18.15 -10.20 0.42
CA LEU A 57 -17.13 -9.63 -0.46
C LEU A 57 -16.29 -8.56 0.27
N ARG A 58 -16.83 -7.95 1.33
CA ARG A 58 -16.13 -6.98 2.19
C ARG A 58 -14.86 -7.53 2.84
N ASP A 59 -14.74 -8.85 3.01
CA ASP A 59 -13.56 -9.48 3.61
C ASP A 59 -12.38 -9.52 2.64
N TYR A 60 -12.58 -9.21 1.35
CA TYR A 60 -11.56 -9.36 0.32
C TYR A 60 -10.98 -8.02 -0.11
N TYR A 61 -9.66 -7.95 -0.09
CA TYR A 61 -8.89 -6.74 -0.37
C TYR A 61 -7.81 -7.01 -1.40
N ILE A 62 -7.48 -5.99 -2.18
CA ILE A 62 -6.23 -5.89 -2.91
C ILE A 62 -5.21 -5.25 -1.97
N GLU A 63 -4.23 -6.03 -1.53
CA GLU A 63 -3.04 -5.55 -0.84
C GLU A 63 -1.99 -5.15 -1.89
N TRP A 64 -1.69 -3.86 -1.96
CA TRP A 64 -0.69 -3.29 -2.85
C TRP A 64 0.44 -2.66 -2.04
N GLN A 65 1.62 -3.27 -2.11
CA GLN A 65 2.86 -2.65 -1.63
C GLN A 65 3.26 -1.55 -2.62
N ILE A 66 2.69 -0.36 -2.42
CA ILE A 66 2.83 0.78 -3.32
C ILE A 66 4.23 1.37 -3.25
N SER A 67 4.75 1.82 -4.39
CA SER A 67 6.03 2.53 -4.50
C SER A 67 5.80 4.01 -4.81
N TYR A 68 6.81 4.85 -4.59
CA TYR A 68 6.81 6.26 -5.02
C TYR A 68 8.00 6.61 -5.92
N ALA A 69 8.96 5.71 -6.09
CA ALA A 69 10.17 5.92 -6.87
C ALA A 69 10.49 4.70 -7.72
N ARG A 70 11.08 4.94 -8.90
CA ARG A 70 11.70 3.91 -9.74
C ARG A 70 12.89 4.52 -10.46
N ASP A 71 14.02 3.80 -10.48
CA ASP A 71 15.27 4.25 -11.13
C ASP A 71 15.72 5.66 -10.69
N GLY A 72 15.53 5.98 -9.40
CA GLY A 72 15.86 7.28 -8.82
C GLY A 72 14.91 8.43 -9.21
N LYS A 73 13.81 8.15 -9.91
CA LYS A 73 12.83 9.15 -10.35
C LYS A 73 11.51 9.06 -9.57
N TYR A 74 10.98 10.22 -9.19
CA TYR A 74 9.66 10.38 -8.56
C TYR A 74 8.56 10.64 -9.61
N ASP A 75 8.34 9.64 -10.47
CA ASP A 75 7.23 9.57 -11.43
C ASP A 75 6.75 8.12 -11.60
N TYR A 76 6.52 7.44 -10.48
CA TYR A 76 6.11 6.04 -10.44
C TYR A 76 5.08 5.80 -9.34
N GLU A 77 3.98 5.14 -9.70
CA GLU A 77 2.87 4.82 -8.80
C GLU A 77 2.39 6.03 -7.98
N LEU A 78 2.66 6.08 -6.67
CA LEU A 78 2.17 7.16 -5.80
C LEU A 78 2.64 8.54 -6.26
N SER A 79 3.91 8.70 -6.64
CA SER A 79 4.42 10.01 -7.06
C SER A 79 3.79 10.47 -8.37
N ARG A 80 3.51 9.55 -9.29
CA ARG A 80 2.78 9.84 -10.53
C ARG A 80 1.33 10.24 -10.27
N MET A 81 0.66 9.54 -9.35
CA MET A 81 -0.70 9.88 -8.91
C MET A 81 -0.76 11.29 -8.31
N VAL A 82 0.20 11.62 -7.44
CA VAL A 82 0.30 12.93 -6.78
C VAL A 82 0.59 14.04 -7.80
N ARG A 83 1.49 13.83 -8.77
CA ARG A 83 1.76 14.80 -9.85
C ARG A 83 0.50 15.09 -10.66
N LEU A 84 -0.16 14.04 -11.17
CA LEU A 84 -1.40 14.19 -11.94
C LEU A 84 -2.50 14.88 -11.13
N ALA A 85 -2.63 14.54 -9.84
CA ALA A 85 -3.61 15.17 -8.96
C ALA A 85 -3.33 16.67 -8.76
N HIS A 86 -2.06 17.06 -8.63
CA HIS A 86 -1.68 18.46 -8.51
C HIS A 86 -1.88 19.23 -9.80
N GLU A 87 -1.45 18.68 -10.94
CA GLU A 87 -1.60 19.27 -12.28
C GLU A 87 -3.07 19.58 -12.61
N HIS A 88 -4.00 18.76 -12.12
CA HIS A 88 -5.44 18.94 -12.34
C HIS A 88 -6.16 19.62 -11.17
N GLY A 89 -5.44 20.17 -10.19
CA GLY A 89 -6.01 20.92 -9.07
C GLY A 89 -6.78 20.09 -8.04
N ILE A 90 -6.71 18.75 -8.11
CA ILE A 90 -7.31 17.83 -7.12
C ILE A 90 -6.52 17.89 -5.81
N LEU A 91 -5.18 17.94 -5.91
CA LEU A 91 -4.29 18.12 -4.77
C LEU A 91 -3.70 19.53 -4.83
N THR A 92 -4.17 20.41 -3.94
CA THR A 92 -3.85 21.84 -3.97
C THR A 92 -2.47 22.14 -3.37
N TYR A 93 -1.98 23.36 -3.58
CA TYR A 93 -0.78 23.86 -2.89
C TYR A 93 -0.93 23.84 -1.36
N ASN A 94 -2.12 24.15 -0.84
CA ASN A 94 -2.38 24.12 0.60
C ASN A 94 -2.27 22.69 1.15
N ASP A 95 -2.80 21.70 0.43
CA ASP A 95 -2.67 20.29 0.83
C ASP A 95 -1.20 19.86 0.92
N ILE A 96 -0.37 20.27 -0.06
CA ILE A 96 1.05 19.97 -0.05
C ILE A 96 1.76 20.68 1.11
N TYR A 97 1.41 21.93 1.39
CA TYR A 97 1.95 22.69 2.51
C TYR A 97 1.63 22.05 3.86
N GLU A 98 0.39 21.58 4.05
CA GLU A 98 -0.01 20.85 5.26
C GLU A 98 0.75 19.53 5.43
N LEU A 99 1.01 18.81 4.34
CA LEU A 99 1.82 17.58 4.36
C LEU A 99 3.28 17.86 4.71
N LEU A 100 3.85 18.97 4.22
CA LEU A 100 5.21 19.41 4.57
C LEU A 100 5.29 19.82 6.04
N LYS A 101 4.31 20.58 6.53
CA LYS A 101 4.22 20.95 7.96
C LYS A 101 4.11 19.72 8.85
N PHE A 102 3.25 18.77 8.47
CA PHE A 102 3.16 17.48 9.16
C PHE A 102 4.52 16.77 9.20
N ALA A 103 5.27 16.74 8.09
CA ALA A 103 6.59 16.11 8.05
C ALA A 103 7.61 16.79 8.98
N ASP A 104 7.58 18.12 9.10
CA ASP A 104 8.46 18.87 10.01
C ASP A 104 8.21 18.49 11.48
N ASP A 105 6.95 18.21 11.85
CA ASP A 105 6.56 17.81 13.21
C ASP A 105 6.92 16.35 13.54
N VAL A 106 7.18 15.49 12.54
CA VAL A 106 7.50 14.07 12.76
C VAL A 106 8.95 13.89 13.22
N LYS A 107 9.11 13.37 14.45
CA LYS A 107 10.40 13.09 15.11
C LYS A 107 10.66 11.61 15.44
N SER A 108 9.68 10.74 15.25
CA SER A 108 9.81 9.30 15.47
C SER A 108 9.09 8.51 14.37
N TYR A 109 9.58 7.30 14.13
CA TYR A 109 9.19 6.47 12.99
C TYR A 109 8.80 5.06 13.43
N LEU A 110 8.14 4.32 12.54
CA LEU A 110 7.88 2.90 12.80
C LEU A 110 9.19 2.09 12.91
N GLU A 111 10.21 2.44 12.11
CA GLU A 111 11.52 1.78 12.17
C GLU A 111 12.19 1.88 13.55
N ASP A 112 11.94 2.94 14.31
CA ASP A 112 12.50 3.14 15.66
C ASP A 112 11.96 2.14 16.69
N LYS A 113 10.80 1.52 16.42
CA LYS A 113 10.19 0.55 17.35
C LYS A 113 10.93 -0.78 17.40
N GLY A 114 11.70 -1.12 16.37
CA GLY A 114 12.44 -2.37 16.29
C GLY A 114 11.55 -3.63 16.32
N ILE A 115 12.18 -4.79 16.39
CA ILE A 115 11.52 -6.09 16.50
C ILE A 115 12.09 -6.78 17.73
N ARG A 116 11.22 -7.41 18.53
CA ARG A 116 11.63 -8.12 19.74
C ARG A 116 11.08 -9.53 19.75
N ARG A 117 11.77 -10.41 20.48
CA ARG A 117 11.34 -11.78 20.76
C ARG A 117 10.99 -11.89 22.23
N GLU A 118 9.80 -12.38 22.52
CA GLU A 118 9.29 -12.59 23.87
C GLU A 118 9.29 -14.10 24.19
N SER A 119 9.71 -14.46 25.39
CA SER A 119 9.60 -15.84 25.88
C SER A 119 8.19 -16.12 26.36
N THR A 120 7.70 -17.33 26.11
CA THR A 120 6.43 -17.82 26.65
C THR A 120 6.66 -18.87 27.73
N ASN A 121 5.59 -19.27 28.43
CA ASN A 121 5.60 -20.44 29.31
C ASN A 121 5.18 -21.73 28.57
N GLU A 122 5.08 -21.68 27.24
CA GLU A 122 4.65 -22.81 26.42
C GLU A 122 5.84 -23.63 25.95
N GLU A 123 5.60 -24.92 25.79
CA GLU A 123 6.58 -25.88 25.29
C GLU A 123 5.94 -26.76 24.23
N LEU A 124 6.71 -27.10 23.20
CA LEU A 124 6.34 -28.06 22.18
C LEU A 124 7.39 -29.17 22.12
N TYR A 125 7.08 -30.33 22.72
CA TYR A 125 7.92 -31.52 22.72
C TYR A 125 9.38 -31.28 23.19
N GLY A 126 9.60 -30.57 24.29
CA GLY A 126 10.94 -30.23 24.78
C GLY A 126 11.50 -28.91 24.27
N PHE A 127 10.80 -28.22 23.36
CA PHE A 127 11.23 -26.93 22.80
C PHE A 127 10.42 -25.78 23.39
N ASN A 128 11.10 -24.85 24.06
CA ASN A 128 10.49 -23.60 24.53
C ASN A 128 9.93 -22.78 23.37
N ILE A 129 8.69 -22.33 23.49
CA ILE A 129 8.05 -21.48 22.50
C ILE A 129 8.36 -20.00 22.78
N TYR A 130 8.61 -19.26 21.71
CA TYR A 130 8.86 -17.83 21.72
C TYR A 130 7.97 -17.15 20.68
N GLU A 131 7.63 -15.89 20.92
CA GLU A 131 6.84 -15.07 19.99
C GLU A 131 7.70 -13.91 19.46
N ASP A 132 7.73 -13.74 18.15
CA ASP A 132 8.33 -12.56 17.52
C ASP A 132 7.27 -11.46 17.37
N VAL A 133 7.51 -10.30 17.97
CA VAL A 133 6.58 -9.16 17.96
C VAL A 133 7.04 -8.10 16.95
N TYR A 134 6.25 -7.95 15.89
CA TYR A 134 6.48 -7.00 14.80
C TYR A 134 5.57 -5.77 14.97
N PRO A 135 6.11 -4.53 15.00
CA PRO A 135 5.28 -3.34 15.09
C PRO A 135 4.57 -3.07 13.75
N VAL A 136 3.29 -2.71 13.86
CA VAL A 136 2.43 -2.33 12.72
C VAL A 136 1.76 -1.00 13.04
N ALA A 137 1.83 -0.05 12.12
CA ALA A 137 0.98 1.14 12.14
C ALA A 137 -0.13 0.98 11.10
N LYS A 138 -1.37 1.28 11.46
CA LYS A 138 -2.54 1.10 10.60
C LYS A 138 -3.47 2.30 10.71
N LYS A 139 -3.99 2.76 9.57
CA LYS A 139 -5.07 3.75 9.51
C LYS A 139 -6.13 3.30 8.52
N GLU A 140 -7.39 3.33 8.94
CA GLU A 140 -8.55 3.01 8.09
C GLU A 140 -9.20 4.31 7.61
N LEU A 141 -9.69 4.30 6.37
CA LEU A 141 -10.44 5.41 5.77
C LEU A 141 -11.94 5.09 5.80
N PRO A 142 -12.81 6.11 5.90
CA PRO A 142 -14.27 5.90 5.90
C PRO A 142 -14.81 5.19 4.65
N SER A 143 -14.11 5.30 3.52
CA SER A 143 -14.43 4.62 2.27
C SER A 143 -14.08 3.12 2.25
N GLY A 144 -13.46 2.60 3.31
CA GLY A 144 -13.19 1.17 3.52
C GLY A 144 -11.77 0.73 3.18
N GLU A 145 -10.97 1.57 2.51
CA GLU A 145 -9.54 1.33 2.37
C GLU A 145 -8.82 1.43 3.71
N PHE A 146 -7.70 0.73 3.83
CA PHE A 146 -6.79 0.97 4.93
C PHE A 146 -5.34 0.97 4.45
N ILE A 147 -4.50 1.69 5.20
CA ILE A 147 -3.08 1.78 4.98
C ILE A 147 -2.39 1.08 6.14
N GLY A 148 -1.50 0.14 5.83
CA GLY A 148 -0.68 -0.57 6.80
C GLY A 148 0.80 -0.30 6.56
N ILE A 149 1.53 0.06 7.60
CA ILE A 149 2.98 0.13 7.62
C ILE A 149 3.47 -1.02 8.48
N VAL A 150 4.24 -1.93 7.88
CA VAL A 150 4.72 -3.14 8.55
C VAL A 150 6.24 -3.15 8.53
N LEU A 151 6.85 -3.26 9.70
CA LEU A 151 8.29 -3.46 9.81
C LEU A 151 8.64 -4.91 9.47
N LYS A 152 9.52 -5.14 8.49
CA LYS A 152 9.98 -6.48 8.10
C LYS A 152 11.49 -6.52 7.89
N HIS A 153 12.08 -7.71 7.96
CA HIS A 153 13.49 -7.89 7.57
C HIS A 153 13.74 -7.45 6.11
N LYS A 154 14.88 -6.79 5.89
CA LYS A 154 15.38 -6.53 4.54
C LYS A 154 15.78 -7.86 3.89
N GLN A 155 15.31 -8.11 2.66
CA GLN A 155 15.57 -9.39 1.98
C GLN A 155 17.03 -9.58 1.54
N ARG A 156 17.79 -8.49 1.34
CA ARG A 156 19.16 -8.50 0.79
C ARG A 156 20.10 -7.52 1.49
N ALA A 157 19.78 -7.09 2.69
CA ALA A 157 20.59 -6.16 3.47
C ALA A 157 20.37 -6.39 4.97
N VAL A 158 21.29 -5.89 5.79
CA VAL A 158 21.15 -5.94 7.25
C VAL A 158 20.10 -4.93 7.71
N GLY A 159 19.28 -5.34 8.69
CA GLY A 159 18.28 -4.51 9.34
C GLY A 159 16.85 -4.71 8.83
N TYR A 160 15.99 -3.80 9.25
CA TYR A 160 14.56 -3.80 8.96
C TYR A 160 14.20 -2.71 7.96
N GLN A 161 13.09 -2.90 7.24
CA GLN A 161 12.50 -1.92 6.36
C GLN A 161 11.01 -1.79 6.66
N SER A 162 10.53 -0.56 6.77
CA SER A 162 9.10 -0.28 6.78
C SER A 162 8.51 -0.48 5.38
N MET A 163 7.54 -1.37 5.26
CA MET A 163 6.78 -1.57 4.02
C MET A 163 5.40 -0.95 4.15
N VAL A 164 5.06 -0.05 3.22
CA VAL A 164 3.74 0.58 3.14
C VAL A 164 2.86 -0.21 2.19
N TYR A 165 1.68 -0.61 2.68
CA TYR A 165 0.65 -1.31 1.94
C TYR A 165 -0.61 -0.45 1.91
N VAL A 166 -1.20 -0.29 0.73
CA VAL A 166 -2.59 0.14 0.59
C VAL A 166 -3.47 -1.09 0.36
N CYS A 167 -4.53 -1.20 1.14
CA CYS A 167 -5.47 -2.29 1.06
C CYS A 167 -6.83 -1.75 0.61
N ILE A 168 -7.24 -2.13 -0.60
CA ILE A 168 -8.43 -1.63 -1.27
C ILE A 168 -9.48 -2.74 -1.28
N PRO A 169 -10.67 -2.56 -0.70
CA PRO A 169 -11.70 -3.60 -0.69
C PRO A 169 -12.19 -3.88 -2.13
N LEU A 170 -12.49 -5.14 -2.43
CA LEU A 170 -12.98 -5.54 -3.76
C LEU A 170 -14.35 -4.94 -4.10
N THR A 171 -15.07 -4.42 -3.11
CA THR A 171 -16.32 -3.68 -3.31
C THR A 171 -16.09 -2.31 -3.95
N ASN A 172 -14.87 -1.76 -3.87
CA ASN A 172 -14.54 -0.41 -4.35
C ASN A 172 -13.92 -0.41 -5.75
N VAL A 173 -13.83 -1.57 -6.41
CA VAL A 173 -13.19 -1.71 -7.73
C VAL A 173 -14.17 -2.20 -8.78
N GLU A 174 -13.88 -1.87 -10.03
CA GLU A 174 -14.67 -2.29 -11.18
C GLU A 174 -13.84 -3.11 -12.18
N PRO A 175 -14.42 -4.11 -12.87
CA PRO A 175 -15.77 -4.64 -12.65
C PRO A 175 -15.87 -5.42 -11.34
N SER A 176 -17.09 -5.54 -10.81
CA SER A 176 -17.35 -6.40 -9.65
C SER A 176 -16.87 -7.83 -9.90
N LEU A 177 -16.25 -8.42 -8.87
CA LEU A 177 -15.82 -9.83 -8.85
C LEU A 177 -16.84 -10.75 -8.20
N ALA A 178 -17.96 -10.22 -7.69
CA ALA A 178 -18.98 -10.97 -6.96
C ALA A 178 -19.49 -12.19 -7.75
N GLY A 179 -19.58 -13.34 -7.08
CA GLY A 179 -20.16 -14.57 -7.63
C GLY A 179 -19.38 -15.22 -8.77
N ARG A 180 -18.13 -14.84 -9.01
CA ARG A 180 -17.30 -15.45 -10.07
C ARG A 180 -15.84 -15.59 -9.68
N VAL A 181 -15.10 -16.35 -10.49
CA VAL A 181 -13.63 -16.34 -10.49
C VAL A 181 -13.10 -15.17 -11.31
N ALA A 182 -11.84 -14.79 -11.05
CA ALA A 182 -11.13 -13.88 -11.92
C ALA A 182 -10.87 -14.51 -13.32
N ARG A 183 -10.83 -13.69 -14.37
CA ARG A 183 -10.44 -14.06 -15.74
C ARG A 183 -8.91 -14.05 -15.90
N ARG A 184 -8.39 -14.56 -17.02
CA ARG A 184 -6.93 -14.57 -17.28
C ARG A 184 -6.40 -13.16 -17.43
N ASN A 185 -5.35 -12.83 -16.67
CA ASN A 185 -4.74 -11.50 -16.63
C ASN A 185 -5.79 -10.42 -16.31
N GLU A 186 -6.82 -10.73 -15.52
CA GLU A 186 -7.85 -9.75 -15.18
C GLU A 186 -7.21 -8.60 -14.41
N VAL A 187 -7.65 -7.40 -14.79
CA VAL A 187 -7.24 -6.13 -14.23
C VAL A 187 -8.52 -5.40 -13.82
N VAL A 188 -8.51 -4.83 -12.62
CA VAL A 188 -9.63 -4.02 -12.11
C VAL A 188 -9.23 -2.55 -12.12
N LYS A 189 -10.22 -1.68 -12.33
CA LYS A 189 -10.14 -0.23 -12.23
C LYS A 189 -10.50 0.21 -10.81
N TYR A 190 -9.73 1.16 -10.28
CA TYR A 190 -9.99 1.82 -9.02
C TYR A 190 -9.79 3.33 -9.20
N GLU A 191 -10.78 4.11 -8.76
CA GLU A 191 -10.66 5.57 -8.71
C GLU A 191 -10.05 5.95 -7.37
N VAL A 192 -8.93 6.69 -7.38
CA VAL A 192 -8.17 6.99 -6.18
C VAL A 192 -8.67 8.28 -5.53
N PRO A 193 -9.21 8.23 -4.31
CA PRO A 193 -9.58 9.43 -3.56
C PRO A 193 -8.34 10.26 -3.20
N VAL A 194 -8.50 11.59 -3.19
CA VAL A 194 -7.39 12.49 -2.80
C VAL A 194 -6.91 12.23 -1.37
N ASP A 195 -7.84 11.93 -0.45
CA ASP A 195 -7.51 11.65 0.95
C ASP A 195 -6.65 10.40 1.09
N LEU A 196 -6.86 9.38 0.23
CA LEU A 196 -6.01 8.20 0.21
C LEU A 196 -4.56 8.55 -0.17
N MET A 197 -4.37 9.45 -1.15
CA MET A 197 -3.03 9.91 -1.52
C MET A 197 -2.36 10.69 -0.37
N LYS A 198 -3.11 11.58 0.29
CA LYS A 198 -2.60 12.35 1.45
C LYS A 198 -2.17 11.41 2.58
N GLU A 199 -3.00 10.43 2.91
CA GLU A 199 -2.71 9.48 3.98
C GLU A 199 -1.57 8.51 3.63
N LEU A 200 -1.40 8.17 2.35
CA LEU A 200 -0.24 7.40 1.89
C LEU A 200 1.07 8.19 2.00
N LEU A 201 1.06 9.48 1.67
CA LEU A 201 2.23 10.35 1.87
C LEU A 201 2.57 10.45 3.36
N LYS A 202 1.58 10.65 4.24
CA LYS A 202 1.78 10.62 5.70
C LYS A 202 2.34 9.26 6.16
N ALA A 203 1.86 8.15 5.60
CA ALA A 203 2.34 6.82 5.94
C ALA A 203 3.84 6.65 5.63
N PHE A 204 4.29 7.10 4.46
CA PHE A 204 5.73 7.12 4.14
C PHE A 204 6.52 8.07 5.05
N ILE A 205 5.97 9.25 5.37
CA ILE A 205 6.62 10.22 6.27
C ILE A 205 6.89 9.62 7.66
N ILE A 206 5.99 8.82 8.22
CA ILE A 206 6.17 8.17 9.54
C ILE A 206 6.84 6.79 9.46
N ALA A 207 7.08 6.25 8.26
CA ALA A 207 7.64 4.92 8.09
C ALA A 207 9.12 4.86 8.49
N SER A 208 9.91 5.82 8.04
CA SER A 208 11.32 6.02 8.39
C SER A 208 11.80 7.43 8.03
N GLU A 209 12.92 7.86 8.61
CA GLU A 209 13.52 9.15 8.26
C GLU A 209 13.92 9.23 6.78
N THR A 210 14.40 8.12 6.21
CA THR A 210 14.77 8.08 4.79
C THR A 210 13.56 8.30 3.91
N HIS A 211 12.45 7.61 4.18
CA HIS A 211 11.20 7.83 3.45
C HIS A 211 10.67 9.25 3.62
N LYS A 212 10.73 9.82 4.83
CA LYS A 212 10.36 11.22 5.06
C LYS A 212 11.14 12.18 4.16
N ASN A 213 12.47 12.05 4.14
CA ASN A 213 13.34 12.92 3.36
C ASN A 213 13.03 12.83 1.86
N ASP A 214 12.78 11.62 1.35
CA ASP A 214 12.40 11.39 -0.04
C ASP A 214 11.06 12.06 -0.38
N ILE A 215 10.03 11.88 0.46
CA ILE A 215 8.71 12.48 0.26
C ILE A 215 8.78 14.00 0.35
N VAL A 216 9.49 14.57 1.31
CA VAL A 216 9.67 16.03 1.44
C VAL A 216 10.35 16.60 0.20
N LYS A 217 11.44 15.97 -0.27
CA LYS A 217 12.13 16.37 -1.50
C LYS A 217 11.22 16.30 -2.72
N PHE A 218 10.44 15.23 -2.83
CA PHE A 218 9.46 15.06 -3.91
C PHE A 218 8.40 16.17 -3.87
N LEU A 219 7.74 16.39 -2.73
CA LEU A 219 6.68 17.40 -2.58
C LEU A 219 7.17 18.81 -2.89
N ARG A 220 8.35 19.19 -2.37
CA ARG A 220 9.02 20.47 -2.68
C ARG A 220 9.28 20.66 -4.18
N SER A 221 9.67 19.57 -4.87
CA SER A 221 9.89 19.59 -6.32
C SER A 221 8.62 19.84 -7.15
N ILE A 222 7.43 19.56 -6.59
CA ILE A 222 6.14 19.81 -7.26
C ILE A 222 5.77 21.29 -7.15
N ILE A 223 5.97 21.88 -5.97
CA ILE A 223 5.58 23.28 -5.70
C ILE A 223 6.66 24.30 -6.11
N GLY A 224 7.76 23.86 -6.72
CA GLY A 224 8.81 24.74 -7.26
C GLY A 224 9.70 25.42 -6.20
N THR A 225 9.73 24.91 -4.97
CA THR A 225 10.65 25.39 -3.92
C THR A 225 11.83 24.44 -3.80
N SER A 226 12.91 24.73 -4.51
CA SER A 226 14.20 24.04 -4.38
C SER A 226 14.93 24.44 -3.10
#